data_AF-A0A271JGQ6-F1
#
_entry.id   AF-A0A271JGQ6-F1
#
_cell.length_a   1.000
_cell.length_b   1.000
_cell.length_c   1.000
_cell.angle_alpha   90.00
_cell.angle_beta   90.00
_cell.angle_gamma   90.00
#
_symmetry.space_group_name_H-M   'P 1'
#
loop_
_entity.id
_entity.type
_entity.pdbx_description
1 polymer ?
#
loop_
_entity_poly.entity_id
_entity_poly.type
_entity_poly.pdbx_seq_one_letter_code
_entity_poly.pdbx_strand_id
1 'polypeptide(L)'
;LFAGSAAEFGDEIPNPERAAYIRSLSEAIDDAALRENYAQFATYIETEPSVQDQVAGTDAAVQSLLDDYNAGTLTGNRVFTLLATAQQQPERLTDLGADPEAVISGITRLPEIVDQVDNPRLLYALSVRARREGDTARANELFQRAIDNAESNAQRADFYYSAGQYDRALQVFPSHGPSLYRRAGLIAQSVGRPTSLRGRFAYWCLADIYRNVAAQTSGQIASNARTTASRFERAGPSRDQYFLEGFSPGQSVSASLGAYGSCTTRVR
;
A
#
# COMPACT_ATOMS: atom_id res chain seq x y z
N LEU A 1 16.76 1.05 -12.11
CA LEU A 1 16.73 -0.39 -11.77
C LEU A 1 15.65 -0.76 -10.73
N PHE A 2 14.79 0.16 -10.26
CA PHE A 2 13.59 -0.17 -9.45
C PHE A 2 12.33 -0.48 -10.27
N ALA A 3 12.53 -0.97 -11.49
CA ALA A 3 11.48 -1.63 -12.26
C ALA A 3 11.50 -3.16 -12.04
N GLY A 4 12.52 -3.70 -11.34
CA GLY A 4 12.75 -5.14 -11.24
C GLY A 4 12.01 -5.85 -10.09
N SER A 5 11.94 -5.28 -8.88
CA SER A 5 11.53 -6.08 -7.71
C SER A 5 10.03 -6.43 -7.64
N ALA A 6 9.18 -5.72 -8.37
CA ALA A 6 7.75 -6.08 -8.53
C ALA A 6 7.53 -7.02 -9.73
N ALA A 7 8.53 -7.17 -10.60
CA ALA A 7 8.47 -8.08 -11.75
C ALA A 7 9.19 -9.42 -11.48
N GLU A 8 10.08 -9.47 -10.48
CA GLU A 8 10.95 -10.62 -10.20
C GLU A 8 10.35 -11.62 -9.20
N PHE A 9 9.48 -11.17 -8.30
CA PHE A 9 8.71 -12.01 -7.40
C PHE A 9 7.25 -11.59 -7.55
N GLY A 10 6.42 -12.45 -8.14
CA GLY A 10 5.01 -12.15 -8.39
C GLY A 10 4.26 -11.67 -7.15
N ASP A 11 3.17 -10.95 -7.36
CA ASP A 11 2.34 -10.36 -6.29
C ASP A 11 1.48 -11.38 -5.53
N GLU A 12 1.61 -12.67 -5.85
CA GLU A 12 0.87 -13.78 -5.25
C GLU A 12 1.34 -14.04 -3.83
N ILE A 13 0.43 -14.37 -2.92
CA ILE A 13 0.70 -14.80 -1.54
C ILE A 13 0.16 -16.23 -1.42
N PRO A 14 0.88 -17.17 -0.80
CA PRO A 14 2.17 -16.98 -0.12
C PRO A 14 3.36 -16.81 -1.08
N ASN A 15 4.30 -15.92 -0.71
CA ASN A 15 5.55 -15.70 -1.45
C ASN A 15 6.77 -15.87 -0.52
N PRO A 16 7.14 -17.12 -0.21
CA PRO A 16 8.20 -17.43 0.75
C PRO A 16 9.57 -16.86 0.36
N GLU A 17 9.86 -16.74 -0.94
CA GLU A 17 11.12 -16.15 -1.44
C GLU A 17 11.21 -14.65 -1.13
N ARG A 18 10.11 -13.92 -1.38
CA ARG A 18 10.02 -12.49 -1.05
C ARG A 18 10.04 -12.26 0.45
N ALA A 19 9.42 -13.13 1.24
CA ALA A 19 9.48 -13.09 2.71
C ALA A 19 10.91 -13.32 3.23
N ALA A 20 11.62 -14.33 2.73
CA ALA A 20 13.01 -14.60 3.09
C ALA A 20 13.93 -13.42 2.75
N TYR A 21 13.71 -12.79 1.59
CA TYR A 21 14.42 -11.56 1.22
C TYR A 21 14.15 -10.42 2.22
N ILE A 22 12.91 -10.22 2.64
CA ILE A 22 12.55 -9.18 3.61
C ILE A 22 13.12 -9.47 5.01
N ARG A 23 13.25 -10.73 5.43
CA ARG A 23 13.97 -11.09 6.67
C ARG A 23 15.46 -10.83 6.59
N SER A 24 16.10 -11.20 5.49
CA SER A 24 17.54 -10.91 5.36
C SER A 24 17.82 -9.40 5.37
N LEU A 25 16.87 -8.59 4.89
CA LEU A 25 16.93 -7.13 5.05
C LEU A 25 16.72 -6.67 6.50
N SER A 26 15.91 -7.37 7.30
CA SER A 26 15.65 -7.01 8.71
C SER A 26 16.85 -7.31 9.61
N GLU A 27 17.60 -8.38 9.35
CA GLU A 27 18.81 -8.76 10.08
C GLU A 27 19.93 -7.71 9.99
N ALA A 28 19.96 -6.94 8.90
CA ALA A 28 20.93 -5.86 8.70
C ALA A 28 20.51 -4.51 9.34
N ILE A 29 19.37 -4.47 10.04
CA ILE A 29 18.82 -3.24 10.64
C ILE A 29 19.19 -3.18 12.13
N ASP A 30 19.91 -2.13 12.53
CA ASP A 30 20.29 -1.89 13.94
C ASP A 30 19.13 -1.40 14.81
N ASP A 31 18.12 -0.76 14.21
CA ASP A 31 16.93 -0.24 14.89
C ASP A 31 15.94 -1.38 15.22
N ALA A 32 15.68 -1.59 16.51
CA ALA A 32 14.84 -2.69 16.98
C ALA A 32 13.38 -2.58 16.54
N ALA A 33 12.81 -1.38 16.52
CA ALA A 33 11.42 -1.16 16.11
C ALA A 33 11.25 -1.37 14.60
N LEU A 34 12.25 -0.96 13.82
CA LEU A 34 12.26 -1.17 12.37
C LEU A 34 12.52 -2.63 12.00
N ARG A 35 13.39 -3.32 12.73
CA ARG A 35 13.63 -4.77 12.57
C ARG A 35 12.36 -5.58 12.82
N GLU A 36 11.63 -5.25 13.87
CA GLU A 36 10.37 -5.92 14.22
C GLU A 36 9.28 -5.69 13.16
N ASN A 37 9.17 -4.48 12.61
CA ASN A 37 8.25 -4.19 11.50
C ASN A 37 8.55 -5.01 10.24
N TYR A 38 9.82 -5.17 9.87
CA TYR A 38 10.22 -5.98 8.71
C TYR A 38 10.01 -7.47 8.96
N ALA A 39 10.25 -7.94 10.18
CA ALA A 39 9.98 -9.33 10.56
C ALA A 39 8.49 -9.65 10.46
N GLN A 40 7.61 -8.79 10.98
CA GLN A 40 6.15 -8.93 10.86
C GLN A 40 5.69 -8.94 9.40
N PHE A 41 6.27 -8.08 8.56
CA PHE A 41 5.94 -8.03 7.13
C PHE A 41 6.40 -9.28 6.37
N ALA A 42 7.55 -9.85 6.71
CA ALA A 42 8.01 -11.11 6.13
C ALA A 42 7.12 -12.29 6.56
N THR A 43 6.73 -12.36 7.85
CA THR A 43 5.80 -13.39 8.34
C THR A 43 4.47 -13.29 7.59
N TYR A 44 3.98 -12.07 7.36
CA TYR A 44 2.76 -11.84 6.58
C TYR A 44 2.84 -12.39 5.14
N ILE A 45 4.00 -12.30 4.48
CA ILE A 45 4.15 -12.71 3.08
C ILE A 45 4.34 -14.24 2.95
N GLU A 46 4.92 -14.91 3.95
CA GLU A 46 5.15 -16.37 3.90
C GLU A 46 4.01 -17.21 4.46
N THR A 47 3.15 -16.62 5.30
CA THR A 47 2.13 -17.40 6.01
C THR A 47 0.91 -17.54 5.12
N GLU A 48 0.64 -18.77 4.72
CA GLU A 48 -0.64 -19.14 4.13
C GLU A 48 -1.73 -18.98 5.22
N PRO A 49 -2.84 -18.26 4.96
CA PRO A 49 -3.88 -18.09 5.97
C PRO A 49 -4.44 -19.47 6.39
N SER A 50 -4.34 -19.81 7.68
CA SER A 50 -4.79 -21.11 8.19
C SER A 50 -6.32 -21.17 8.27
N VAL A 51 -6.95 -22.02 7.45
CA VAL A 51 -8.43 -22.16 7.32
C VAL A 51 -8.96 -23.50 7.90
N GLN A 52 -8.15 -24.23 8.68
CA GLN A 52 -8.47 -25.62 9.08
C GLN A 52 -9.59 -25.76 10.14
N ASP A 53 -9.95 -24.69 10.87
CA ASP A 53 -10.91 -24.79 12.00
C ASP A 53 -12.39 -24.57 11.61
N GLN A 54 -12.73 -24.42 10.32
CA GLN A 54 -14.07 -23.98 9.88
C GLN A 54 -14.90 -24.99 9.06
N VAL A 55 -14.42 -26.19 8.76
CA VAL A 55 -15.10 -27.16 7.87
C VAL A 55 -16.19 -27.99 8.60
N ALA A 56 -17.27 -28.35 7.91
CA ALA A 56 -18.34 -29.18 8.47
C ALA A 56 -17.89 -30.64 8.73
N GLY A 57 -18.11 -31.13 9.95
CA GLY A 57 -17.61 -32.43 10.39
C GLY A 57 -18.33 -33.68 9.84
N THR A 58 -19.55 -33.58 9.29
CA THR A 58 -20.35 -34.74 8.82
C THR A 58 -21.17 -34.42 7.57
N ASP A 59 -21.51 -35.41 6.73
CA ASP A 59 -22.25 -35.18 5.48
C ASP A 59 -23.67 -34.67 5.74
N ALA A 60 -24.29 -35.12 6.84
CA ALA A 60 -25.57 -34.58 7.31
C ALA A 60 -25.49 -33.09 7.66
N ALA A 61 -24.34 -32.62 8.19
CA ALA A 61 -24.12 -31.20 8.44
C ALA A 61 -23.95 -30.41 7.13
N VAL A 62 -23.24 -30.97 6.15
CA VAL A 62 -23.07 -30.35 4.81
C VAL A 62 -24.43 -30.26 4.09
N GLN A 63 -25.24 -31.32 4.13
CA GLN A 63 -26.57 -31.32 3.54
C GLN A 63 -27.47 -30.26 4.18
N SER A 64 -27.46 -30.14 5.52
CA SER A 64 -28.22 -29.08 6.22
C SER A 64 -27.78 -27.68 5.81
N LEU A 65 -26.50 -27.45 5.53
CA LEU A 65 -26.00 -26.16 5.05
C LEU A 65 -26.44 -25.89 3.60
N LEU A 66 -26.42 -26.90 2.73
CA LEU A 66 -26.90 -26.78 1.35
C LEU A 66 -28.42 -26.51 1.29
N ASP A 67 -29.20 -27.14 2.18
CA ASP A 67 -30.64 -26.91 2.28
C ASP A 67 -30.94 -25.46 2.69
N ASP A 68 -30.25 -24.94 3.70
CA ASP A 68 -30.37 -23.54 4.13
C ASP A 68 -29.95 -22.56 3.02
N TYR A 69 -28.88 -22.89 2.28
CA TYR A 69 -28.38 -22.11 1.15
C TYR A 69 -29.42 -22.01 0.03
N ASN A 70 -29.97 -23.15 -0.38
CA ASN A 70 -30.99 -23.23 -1.44
C ASN A 70 -32.30 -22.55 -1.04
N ALA A 71 -32.64 -22.56 0.26
CA ALA A 71 -33.80 -21.86 0.80
C ALA A 71 -33.56 -20.34 0.97
N GLY A 72 -32.33 -19.85 0.79
CA GLY A 72 -31.98 -18.44 1.01
C GLY A 72 -31.98 -18.04 2.48
N THR A 73 -31.81 -18.99 3.39
CA THR A 73 -31.87 -18.81 4.86
C THR A 73 -30.51 -19.03 5.55
N LEU A 74 -29.48 -19.36 4.79
CA LEU A 74 -28.11 -19.53 5.28
C LEU A 74 -27.55 -18.19 5.78
N THR A 75 -27.26 -18.11 7.07
CA THR A 75 -26.79 -16.88 7.72
C THR A 75 -25.74 -17.17 8.80
N GLY A 76 -25.05 -16.13 9.29
CA GLY A 76 -24.03 -16.21 10.34
C GLY A 76 -22.84 -17.11 10.01
N ASN A 77 -22.29 -17.80 11.02
CA ASN A 77 -21.11 -18.67 10.89
C ASN A 77 -21.33 -19.86 9.92
N ARG A 78 -22.60 -20.24 9.67
CA ARG A 78 -22.97 -21.33 8.75
C ARG A 78 -22.56 -21.02 7.30
N VAL A 79 -22.56 -19.74 6.92
CA VAL A 79 -22.13 -19.29 5.60
C VAL A 79 -20.64 -19.59 5.38
N PHE A 80 -19.81 -19.33 6.40
CA PHE A 80 -18.37 -19.60 6.38
C PHE A 80 -18.06 -21.08 6.41
N THR A 81 -18.80 -21.87 7.19
CA THR A 81 -18.66 -23.32 7.22
C THR A 81 -18.97 -23.95 5.86
N LEU A 82 -20.03 -23.48 5.16
CA LEU A 82 -20.35 -23.98 3.83
C LEU A 82 -19.30 -23.54 2.79
N LEU A 83 -18.84 -22.29 2.84
CA LEU A 83 -17.78 -21.80 1.95
C LEU A 83 -16.47 -22.59 2.13
N ALA A 84 -16.03 -22.79 3.38
CA ALA A 84 -14.83 -23.55 3.69
C ALA A 84 -14.95 -25.01 3.24
N THR A 85 -16.12 -25.63 3.46
CA THR A 85 -16.39 -27.00 2.99
C THR A 85 -16.37 -27.09 1.46
N ALA A 86 -16.97 -26.12 0.76
CA ALA A 86 -17.00 -26.10 -0.71
C ALA A 86 -15.59 -25.94 -1.32
N GLN A 87 -14.72 -25.18 -0.66
CA GLN A 87 -13.34 -24.94 -1.11
C GLN A 87 -12.38 -26.09 -0.78
N GLN A 88 -12.51 -26.70 0.40
CA GLN A 88 -11.56 -27.69 0.90
C GLN A 88 -11.99 -29.13 0.63
N GLN A 89 -13.29 -29.38 0.46
CA GLN A 89 -13.88 -30.71 0.25
C GLN A 89 -14.97 -30.67 -0.85
N PRO A 90 -14.65 -30.17 -2.07
CA PRO A 90 -15.62 -30.01 -3.16
C PRO A 90 -16.27 -31.34 -3.59
N GLU A 91 -15.57 -32.46 -3.44
CA GLU A 91 -16.08 -33.80 -3.69
C GLU A 91 -17.30 -34.14 -2.81
N ARG A 92 -17.32 -33.68 -1.54
CA ARG A 92 -18.47 -33.93 -0.65
C ARG A 92 -19.72 -33.19 -1.09
N LEU A 93 -19.56 -31.99 -1.65
CA LEU A 93 -20.69 -31.25 -2.24
C LEU A 93 -21.18 -31.95 -3.51
N THR A 94 -20.24 -32.48 -4.31
CA THR A 94 -20.55 -33.23 -5.53
C THR A 94 -21.30 -34.52 -5.21
N ASP A 95 -20.88 -35.26 -4.18
CA ASP A 95 -21.53 -36.49 -3.71
C ASP A 95 -22.95 -36.24 -3.18
N LEU A 96 -23.21 -35.04 -2.66
CA LEU A 96 -24.53 -34.57 -2.25
C LEU A 96 -25.34 -33.91 -3.38
N GLY A 97 -24.83 -33.94 -4.61
CA GLY A 97 -25.52 -33.47 -5.82
C GLY A 97 -25.49 -31.95 -6.03
N ALA A 98 -24.61 -31.22 -5.33
CA ALA A 98 -24.40 -29.79 -5.53
C ALA A 98 -23.20 -29.52 -6.46
N ASP A 99 -23.23 -28.38 -7.15
CA ASP A 99 -22.08 -27.86 -7.91
C ASP A 99 -21.23 -26.96 -6.99
N PRO A 100 -20.01 -27.38 -6.60
CA PRO A 100 -19.15 -26.62 -5.70
C PRO A 100 -18.82 -25.21 -6.23
N GLU A 101 -18.58 -25.06 -7.53
CA GLU A 101 -18.22 -23.76 -8.11
C GLU A 101 -19.41 -22.80 -8.09
N ALA A 102 -20.61 -23.29 -8.42
CA ALA A 102 -21.83 -22.51 -8.33
C ALA A 102 -22.13 -22.09 -6.89
N VAL A 103 -21.92 -22.99 -5.92
CA VAL A 103 -22.10 -22.72 -4.48
C VAL A 103 -21.11 -21.68 -3.99
N ILE A 104 -19.81 -21.79 -4.32
CA ILE A 104 -18.79 -20.77 -3.97
C ILE A 104 -19.13 -19.41 -4.58
N SER A 105 -19.50 -19.40 -5.87
CA SER A 105 -19.85 -18.18 -6.59
C SER A 105 -21.08 -17.47 -6.01
N GLY A 106 -22.05 -18.23 -5.49
CA GLY A 106 -23.22 -17.68 -4.81
C GLY A 106 -22.95 -17.22 -3.38
N ILE A 107 -22.26 -18.03 -2.58
CA ILE A 107 -21.94 -17.71 -1.18
C ILE A 107 -21.09 -16.45 -1.06
N THR A 108 -20.13 -16.25 -1.96
CA THR A 108 -19.26 -15.05 -1.99
C THR A 108 -20.01 -13.74 -2.25
N ARG A 109 -21.32 -13.80 -2.58
CA ARG A 109 -22.20 -12.64 -2.77
C ARG A 109 -23.13 -12.39 -1.58
N LEU A 110 -23.19 -13.30 -0.60
CA LEU A 110 -24.07 -13.16 0.56
C LEU A 110 -23.60 -12.02 1.48
N PRO A 111 -24.52 -11.25 2.06
CA PRO A 111 -24.21 -10.16 2.99
C PRO A 111 -23.29 -10.62 4.12
N GLU A 112 -23.47 -11.81 4.67
CA GLU A 112 -22.63 -12.35 5.74
C GLU A 112 -21.17 -12.51 5.35
N ILE A 113 -20.87 -12.94 4.12
CA ILE A 113 -19.50 -12.98 3.61
C ILE A 113 -19.00 -11.56 3.40
N VAL A 114 -19.79 -10.69 2.76
CA VAL A 114 -19.38 -9.32 2.40
C VAL A 114 -19.27 -8.40 3.65
N ASP A 115 -20.05 -8.68 4.69
CA ASP A 115 -20.19 -7.89 5.91
C ASP A 115 -19.26 -8.37 7.03
N GLN A 116 -18.91 -9.66 7.07
CA GLN A 116 -17.84 -10.17 7.96
C GLN A 116 -16.46 -10.24 7.30
N VAL A 117 -16.28 -9.74 6.07
CA VAL A 117 -14.94 -9.35 5.64
C VAL A 117 -14.53 -8.14 6.48
N ASP A 118 -14.06 -8.37 7.70
CA ASP A 118 -13.37 -7.35 8.47
C ASP A 118 -11.92 -7.23 8.08
N ASN A 119 -11.41 -8.21 7.30
CA ASN A 119 -10.07 -8.18 6.77
C ASN A 119 -9.90 -6.92 5.91
N PRO A 120 -9.13 -5.92 6.37
CA PRO A 120 -9.07 -4.62 5.74
C PRO A 120 -8.43 -4.70 4.33
N ARG A 121 -7.63 -5.73 4.07
CA ARG A 121 -7.00 -5.94 2.75
C ARG A 121 -7.99 -6.48 1.72
N LEU A 122 -8.86 -7.41 2.11
CA LEU A 122 -9.91 -7.92 1.21
C LEU A 122 -10.95 -6.83 0.94
N LEU A 123 -11.32 -6.04 1.96
CA LEU A 123 -12.15 -4.84 1.78
C LEU A 123 -11.54 -3.85 0.78
N TYR A 124 -10.23 -3.58 0.88
CA TYR A 124 -9.53 -2.74 -0.09
C TYR A 124 -9.56 -3.33 -1.51
N ALA A 125 -9.29 -4.62 -1.68
CA ALA A 125 -9.32 -5.27 -2.98
C ALA A 125 -10.72 -5.22 -3.64
N LEU A 126 -11.78 -5.50 -2.86
CA LEU A 126 -13.16 -5.38 -3.30
C LEU A 126 -13.51 -3.93 -3.67
N SER A 127 -13.00 -2.94 -2.92
CA SER A 127 -13.19 -1.52 -3.25
C SER A 127 -12.59 -1.15 -4.62
N VAL A 128 -11.39 -1.65 -4.93
CA VAL A 128 -10.71 -1.41 -6.22
C VAL A 128 -11.48 -2.07 -7.35
N ARG A 129 -11.98 -3.29 -7.14
CA ARG A 129 -12.82 -3.99 -8.12
C ARG A 129 -14.11 -3.23 -8.41
N ALA A 130 -14.85 -2.82 -7.37
CA ALA A 130 -16.08 -2.05 -7.53
C ALA A 130 -15.87 -0.75 -8.32
N ARG A 131 -14.72 -0.05 -8.12
CA ARG A 131 -14.37 1.12 -8.94
C ARG A 131 -14.20 0.79 -10.41
N ARG A 132 -13.56 -0.34 -10.74
CA ARG A 132 -13.36 -0.79 -12.14
C ARG A 132 -14.68 -1.16 -12.82
N GLU A 133 -15.64 -1.65 -12.03
CA GLU A 133 -16.99 -2.00 -12.49
C GLU A 133 -17.92 -0.77 -12.57
N GLY A 134 -17.47 0.41 -12.15
CA GLY A 134 -18.23 1.66 -12.19
C GLY A 134 -19.13 1.91 -10.97
N ASP A 135 -19.21 0.95 -10.04
CA ASP A 135 -19.99 1.07 -8.81
C ASP A 135 -19.22 1.89 -7.75
N THR A 136 -19.31 3.22 -7.91
CA THR A 136 -18.56 4.17 -7.09
C THR A 136 -19.07 4.23 -5.65
N ALA A 137 -20.37 4.01 -5.43
CA ALA A 137 -20.96 4.03 -4.10
C ALA A 137 -20.42 2.87 -3.26
N ARG A 138 -20.51 1.65 -3.79
CA ARG A 138 -19.99 0.45 -3.14
C ARG A 138 -18.49 0.50 -2.95
N ALA A 139 -17.74 1.01 -3.93
CA ALA A 139 -16.31 1.19 -3.81
C ALA A 139 -15.93 2.08 -2.61
N ASN A 140 -16.63 3.18 -2.40
CA ASN A 140 -16.32 4.11 -1.31
C ASN A 140 -16.67 3.51 0.06
N GLU A 141 -17.77 2.79 0.16
CA GLU A 141 -18.16 2.06 1.37
C GLU A 141 -17.09 1.02 1.78
N LEU A 142 -16.70 0.15 0.84
CA LEU A 142 -15.68 -0.88 1.07
C LEU A 142 -14.32 -0.28 1.40
N PHE A 143 -13.93 0.81 0.74
CA PHE A 143 -12.68 1.51 1.05
C PHE A 143 -12.71 2.11 2.46
N GLN A 144 -13.84 2.70 2.88
CA GLN A 144 -13.96 3.26 4.22
C GLN A 144 -13.88 2.17 5.29
N ARG A 145 -14.59 1.04 5.09
CA ARG A 145 -14.47 -0.13 5.97
C ARG A 145 -13.03 -0.65 6.06
N ALA A 146 -12.30 -0.68 4.94
CA ALA A 146 -10.88 -1.06 4.93
C ALA A 146 -10.01 -0.13 5.79
N ILE A 147 -10.29 1.17 5.80
CA ILE A 147 -9.60 2.15 6.63
C ILE A 147 -9.96 2.00 8.10
N ASP A 148 -11.25 1.82 8.41
CA ASP A 148 -11.75 1.71 9.77
C ASP A 148 -11.20 0.46 10.45
N ASN A 149 -11.18 -0.66 9.71
CA ASN A 149 -10.70 -1.97 10.19
C ASN A 149 -9.19 -2.17 10.07
N ALA A 150 -8.44 -1.18 9.60
CA ALA A 150 -7.00 -1.30 9.48
C ALA A 150 -6.33 -1.50 10.86
N GLU A 151 -5.44 -2.49 10.95
CA GLU A 151 -4.75 -2.94 12.16
C GLU A 151 -3.75 -1.91 12.70
N SER A 152 -3.31 -0.98 11.84
CA SER A 152 -2.36 0.06 12.22
C SER A 152 -2.47 1.29 11.34
N ASN A 153 -1.94 2.41 11.82
CA ASN A 153 -1.79 3.62 11.00
C ASN A 153 -0.87 3.42 9.80
N ALA A 154 0.10 2.50 9.88
CA ALA A 154 0.92 2.13 8.73
C ALA A 154 0.08 1.47 7.63
N GLN A 155 -0.78 0.52 8.00
CA GLN A 155 -1.69 -0.14 7.05
C GLN A 155 -2.73 0.83 6.47
N ARG A 156 -3.26 1.77 7.28
CA ARG A 156 -4.10 2.88 6.76
C ARG A 156 -3.36 3.72 5.73
N ALA A 157 -2.09 4.04 6.00
CA ALA A 157 -1.27 4.81 5.09
C ALA A 157 -0.97 4.07 3.78
N ASP A 158 -0.83 2.73 3.81
CA ASP A 158 -0.69 1.89 2.62
C ASP A 158 -1.95 1.92 1.73
N PHE A 159 -3.14 1.85 2.33
CA PHE A 159 -4.40 1.98 1.58
C PHE A 159 -4.55 3.36 0.95
N TYR A 160 -4.27 4.43 1.71
CA TYR A 160 -4.29 5.78 1.16
C TYR A 160 -3.24 5.98 0.05
N TYR A 161 -2.03 5.45 0.23
CA TYR A 161 -0.97 5.49 -0.79
C TYR A 161 -1.42 4.81 -2.09
N SER A 162 -1.99 3.62 -1.98
CA SER A 162 -2.44 2.83 -3.12
C SER A 162 -3.62 3.48 -3.85
N ALA A 163 -4.45 4.24 -3.12
CA ALA A 163 -5.51 5.08 -3.68
C ALA A 163 -5.01 6.44 -4.22
N GLY A 164 -3.70 6.73 -4.20
CA GLY A 164 -3.12 8.01 -4.63
C GLY A 164 -3.34 9.17 -3.67
N GLN A 165 -3.84 8.92 -2.45
CA GLN A 165 -4.17 9.91 -1.44
C GLN A 165 -2.98 10.16 -0.50
N TYR A 166 -1.83 10.59 -1.05
CA TYR A 166 -0.57 10.68 -0.32
C TYR A 166 -0.60 11.62 0.90
N ASP A 167 -1.32 12.74 0.82
CA ASP A 167 -1.43 13.65 1.97
C ASP A 167 -2.22 13.01 3.13
N ARG A 168 -3.28 12.24 2.83
CA ARG A 168 -4.02 11.48 3.87
C ARG A 168 -3.18 10.36 4.45
N ALA A 169 -2.37 9.69 3.63
CA ALA A 169 -1.41 8.69 4.11
C ALA A 169 -0.41 9.32 5.11
N LEU A 170 0.09 10.52 4.83
CA LEU A 170 1.02 11.24 5.72
C LEU A 170 0.34 11.86 6.94
N GLN A 171 -0.97 12.12 6.90
CA GLN A 171 -1.73 12.55 8.08
C GLN A 171 -1.83 11.43 9.12
N VAL A 172 -2.08 10.19 8.68
CA VAL A 172 -2.20 9.04 9.59
C VAL A 172 -0.85 8.44 9.97
N PHE A 173 0.13 8.46 9.06
CA PHE A 173 1.49 7.99 9.33
C PHE A 173 2.52 8.95 8.69
N PRO A 174 2.99 9.98 9.44
CA PRO A 174 3.87 11.02 8.91
C PRO A 174 5.21 10.53 8.34
N SER A 175 5.74 9.43 8.88
CA SER A 175 6.98 8.79 8.41
C SER A 175 6.74 7.73 7.32
N HIS A 176 5.56 7.70 6.69
CA HIS A 176 5.25 6.72 5.64
C HIS A 176 6.13 6.94 4.39
N GLY A 177 7.22 6.19 4.30
CA GLY A 177 8.26 6.39 3.29
C GLY A 177 7.81 6.41 1.84
N PRO A 178 6.99 5.45 1.37
CA PRO A 178 6.42 5.48 0.03
C PRO A 178 5.67 6.77 -0.29
N SER A 179 4.84 7.25 0.65
CA SER A 179 4.07 8.48 0.47
C SER A 179 4.94 9.73 0.50
N LEU A 180 5.92 9.81 1.41
CA LEU A 180 6.91 10.88 1.44
C LEU A 180 7.66 10.99 0.11
N TYR A 181 8.14 9.86 -0.40
CA TYR A 181 8.90 9.82 -1.65
C TYR A 181 8.05 10.15 -2.88
N ARG A 182 6.81 9.64 -2.95
CA ARG A 182 5.89 9.98 -4.06
C ARG A 182 5.48 11.44 -4.04
N ARG A 183 5.16 12.00 -2.88
CA ARG A 183 4.84 13.43 -2.73
C ARG A 183 6.01 14.30 -3.16
N ALA A 184 7.24 13.98 -2.75
CA ALA A 184 8.45 14.67 -3.22
C ALA A 184 8.59 14.60 -4.75
N GLY A 185 8.26 13.46 -5.36
CA GLY A 185 8.22 13.28 -6.81
C GLY A 185 7.18 14.16 -7.51
N LEU A 186 5.98 14.30 -6.96
CA LEU A 186 4.95 15.18 -7.51
C LEU A 186 5.33 16.66 -7.41
N ILE A 187 5.96 17.07 -6.30
CA ILE A 187 6.51 18.41 -6.15
C ILE A 187 7.57 18.66 -7.24
N ALA A 188 8.47 17.70 -7.45
CA ALA A 188 9.50 17.80 -8.48
C ALA A 188 8.91 17.89 -9.90
N GLN A 189 7.87 17.12 -10.19
CA GLN A 189 7.14 17.22 -11.46
C GLN A 189 6.49 18.59 -11.64
N SER A 190 5.91 19.15 -10.57
CA SER A 190 5.31 20.48 -10.61
C SER A 190 6.33 21.61 -10.80
N VAL A 191 7.56 21.45 -10.30
CA VAL A 191 8.67 22.38 -10.57
C VAL A 191 9.12 22.30 -12.02
N GLY A 192 9.16 21.10 -12.60
CA GLY A 192 9.53 20.88 -14.00
C GLY A 192 11.00 21.21 -14.28
N ARG A 193 11.24 21.96 -15.36
CA ARG A 193 12.59 22.32 -15.85
C ARG A 193 12.76 23.83 -15.98
N PRO A 194 12.87 24.58 -14.87
CA PRO A 194 13.04 26.03 -14.91
C PRO A 194 14.30 26.43 -15.68
N THR A 195 14.15 27.40 -16.58
CA THR A 195 15.26 28.01 -17.34
C THR A 195 15.85 29.23 -16.64
N SER A 196 15.08 29.90 -15.78
CA SER A 196 15.53 31.08 -15.04
C SER A 196 16.39 30.70 -13.83
N LEU A 197 17.31 31.59 -13.43
CA LEU A 197 18.09 31.44 -12.21
C LEU A 197 17.19 31.22 -10.99
N ARG A 198 16.22 32.12 -10.80
CA ARG A 198 15.31 32.09 -9.64
C ARG A 198 14.47 30.82 -9.60
N GLY A 199 14.07 30.29 -10.77
CA GLY A 199 13.36 29.02 -10.84
C GLY A 199 14.23 27.83 -10.42
N ARG A 200 15.53 27.85 -10.78
CA ARG A 200 16.46 26.77 -10.39
C ARG A 200 16.78 26.71 -8.90
N PHE A 201 16.51 27.77 -8.12
CA PHE A 201 16.54 27.68 -6.66
C PHE A 201 15.57 26.62 -6.11
N ALA A 202 14.49 26.29 -6.83
CA ALA A 202 13.57 25.21 -6.46
C ALA A 202 14.28 23.85 -6.39
N TYR A 203 15.36 23.63 -7.15
CA TYR A 203 16.13 22.40 -7.08
C TYR A 203 16.87 22.25 -5.75
N TRP A 204 17.34 23.32 -5.13
CA TRP A 204 17.90 23.23 -3.77
C TRP A 204 16.83 22.88 -2.74
N CYS A 205 15.62 23.42 -2.87
CA CYS A 205 14.50 23.00 -2.04
C CYS A 205 14.15 21.53 -2.25
N LEU A 206 14.12 21.05 -3.50
CA LEU A 206 13.89 19.64 -3.79
C LEU A 206 14.99 18.76 -3.21
N ALA A 207 16.25 19.19 -3.25
CA ALA A 207 17.35 18.50 -2.59
C ALA A 207 17.10 18.38 -1.08
N ASP A 208 16.67 19.46 -0.41
CA ASP A 208 16.34 19.44 1.02
C ASP A 208 15.13 18.55 1.33
N ILE A 209 14.08 18.59 0.51
CA ILE A 209 12.93 17.69 0.62
C ILE A 209 13.39 16.23 0.53
N TYR A 210 14.17 15.87 -0.49
CA TYR A 210 14.65 14.49 -0.64
C TYR A 210 15.66 14.08 0.45
N ARG A 211 16.47 15.00 0.99
CA ARG A 211 17.29 14.71 2.18
C ARG A 211 16.42 14.42 3.39
N ASN A 212 15.36 15.19 3.57
CA ASN A 212 14.42 15.00 4.65
C ASN A 212 13.67 13.65 4.50
N VAL A 213 13.25 13.27 3.28
CA VAL A 213 12.74 11.92 3.00
C VAL A 213 13.78 10.85 3.36
N ALA A 214 15.04 11.03 2.98
CA ALA A 214 16.11 10.08 3.30
C ALA A 214 16.43 9.97 4.80
N ALA A 215 16.16 11.02 5.57
CA ALA A 215 16.33 11.04 7.02
C ALA A 215 15.15 10.37 7.75
N GLN A 216 13.95 10.42 7.17
CA GLN A 216 12.73 9.83 7.73
C GLN A 216 12.45 8.41 7.24
N THR A 217 13.29 7.85 6.37
CA THR A 217 13.08 6.55 5.75
C THR A 217 14.36 5.71 5.78
N SER A 218 14.25 4.44 5.44
CA SER A 218 15.35 3.49 5.45
C SER A 218 15.48 2.72 4.13
N GLY A 219 16.52 1.88 4.04
CA GLY A 219 16.76 0.99 2.92
C GLY A 219 16.80 1.71 1.57
N GLN A 220 16.06 1.14 0.61
CA GLN A 220 16.12 1.60 -0.76
C GLN A 220 15.50 2.98 -0.99
N ILE A 221 14.44 3.33 -0.26
CA ILE A 221 13.82 4.65 -0.35
C ILE A 221 14.81 5.72 0.09
N ALA A 222 15.51 5.50 1.21
CA ALA A 222 16.54 6.41 1.68
C ALA A 222 17.70 6.54 0.69
N SER A 223 18.19 5.41 0.14
CA SER A 223 19.25 5.40 -0.87
C SER A 223 18.87 6.18 -2.14
N ASN A 224 17.66 5.95 -2.66
CA ASN A 224 17.12 6.65 -3.82
C ASN A 224 16.92 8.14 -3.53
N ALA A 225 16.43 8.48 -2.34
CA ALA A 225 16.22 9.85 -1.92
C ALA A 225 17.55 10.61 -1.79
N ARG A 226 18.60 10.02 -1.21
CA ARG A 226 19.95 10.62 -1.18
C ARG A 226 20.50 10.84 -2.59
N THR A 227 20.37 9.85 -3.46
CA THR A 227 20.82 9.96 -4.86
C THR A 227 20.08 11.08 -5.59
N THR A 228 18.76 11.17 -5.40
CA THR A 228 17.92 12.19 -6.02
C THR A 228 18.20 13.58 -5.46
N ALA A 229 18.41 13.71 -4.15
CA ALA A 229 18.84 14.94 -3.52
C ALA A 229 20.14 15.45 -4.13
N SER A 230 21.15 14.59 -4.25
CA SER A 230 22.44 14.95 -4.88
C SER A 230 22.32 15.32 -6.36
N ARG A 231 21.29 14.85 -7.07
CA ARG A 231 21.02 15.27 -8.47
C ARG A 231 20.42 16.66 -8.52
N PHE A 232 19.40 16.93 -7.70
CA PHE A 232 18.81 18.26 -7.62
C PHE A 232 19.80 19.30 -7.09
N GLU A 233 20.66 18.91 -6.15
CA GLU A 233 21.76 19.76 -5.68
C GLU A 233 22.60 20.31 -6.82
N ARG A 234 23.05 19.39 -7.70
CA ARG A 234 23.90 19.71 -8.86
C ARG A 234 23.15 20.41 -9.97
N ALA A 235 21.83 20.24 -10.05
CA ALA A 235 20.98 20.89 -11.03
C ALA A 235 20.61 22.33 -10.65
N GLY A 236 20.74 22.68 -9.37
CA GLY A 236 20.59 24.06 -8.88
C GLY A 236 21.60 25.02 -9.50
N PRO A 237 21.47 26.33 -9.23
CA PRO A 237 22.38 27.32 -9.78
C PRO A 237 23.84 27.05 -9.43
N SER A 238 24.73 27.23 -10.40
CA SER A 238 26.17 27.23 -10.12
C SER A 238 26.58 28.51 -9.39
N ARG A 239 27.75 28.46 -8.75
CA ARG A 239 28.36 29.61 -8.08
C ARG A 239 28.36 30.85 -8.96
N ASP A 240 28.92 30.74 -10.15
CA ASP A 240 29.04 31.86 -11.08
C ASP A 240 27.67 32.45 -11.45
N GLN A 241 26.65 31.60 -11.63
CA GLN A 241 25.31 32.05 -12.01
C GLN A 241 24.66 32.93 -10.94
N TYR A 242 24.74 32.54 -9.67
CA TYR A 242 24.10 33.33 -8.62
C TYR A 242 24.95 34.55 -8.22
N PHE A 243 26.28 34.47 -8.31
CA PHE A 243 27.16 35.62 -8.03
C PHE A 243 26.98 36.74 -9.06
N LEU A 244 26.87 36.41 -10.36
CA LEU A 244 26.63 37.38 -11.43
C LEU A 244 25.30 38.12 -11.29
N GLU A 245 24.33 37.50 -10.62
CA GLU A 245 22.98 38.05 -10.39
C GLU A 245 22.86 38.70 -8.99
N GLY A 246 23.99 38.90 -8.31
CA GLY A 246 24.07 39.66 -7.05
C GLY A 246 23.65 38.90 -5.80
N PHE A 247 23.52 37.57 -5.86
CA PHE A 247 23.23 36.76 -4.68
C PHE A 247 24.50 36.42 -3.91
N SER A 248 24.41 36.45 -2.58
CA SER A 248 25.51 36.06 -1.67
C SER A 248 25.30 34.65 -1.11
N PRO A 249 26.37 33.86 -0.91
CA PRO A 249 26.27 32.59 -0.18
C PRO A 249 25.58 32.76 1.17
N GLY A 250 24.70 31.82 1.52
CA GLY A 250 23.90 31.86 2.74
C GLY A 250 22.66 32.77 2.70
N GLN A 251 22.50 33.61 1.67
CA GLN A 251 21.32 34.46 1.50
C GLN A 251 20.05 33.61 1.37
N SER A 252 19.01 33.97 2.12
CA SER A 252 17.69 33.35 2.00
C SER A 252 17.04 33.71 0.67
N VAL A 253 16.58 32.70 -0.05
CA VAL A 253 15.85 32.86 -1.33
C VAL A 253 14.58 32.03 -1.29
N SER A 254 13.52 32.57 -1.88
CA SER A 254 12.27 31.84 -2.08
C SER A 254 12.20 31.29 -3.50
N ALA A 255 11.69 30.07 -3.65
CA ALA A 255 11.45 29.45 -4.94
C ALA A 255 10.05 28.84 -5.01
N SER A 256 9.44 28.91 -6.20
CA SER A 256 8.16 28.28 -6.46
C SER A 256 8.32 26.77 -6.58
N LEU A 257 7.42 26.03 -5.92
CA LEU A 257 7.22 24.58 -6.05
C LEU A 257 6.02 24.27 -6.94
N GLY A 258 5.61 25.23 -7.78
CA GLY A 258 4.44 25.14 -8.65
C GLY A 258 3.14 25.05 -7.85
N ALA A 259 2.34 24.03 -8.11
CA ALA A 259 1.05 23.80 -7.43
C ALA A 259 1.20 23.52 -5.92
N TYR A 260 2.42 23.21 -5.46
CA TYR A 260 2.72 22.90 -4.06
C TYR A 260 3.20 24.13 -3.27
N GLY A 261 3.03 25.34 -3.81
CA GLY A 261 3.32 26.60 -3.13
C GLY A 261 4.76 27.05 -3.33
N SER A 262 5.40 27.50 -2.27
CA SER A 262 6.77 28.01 -2.30
C SER A 262 7.61 27.44 -1.16
N CYS A 263 8.91 27.33 -1.38
CA CYS A 263 9.88 27.01 -0.35
C CYS A 263 10.81 28.21 -0.10
N THR A 264 11.45 28.21 1.07
CA THR A 264 12.60 29.08 1.35
C THR A 264 13.82 28.20 1.52
N THR A 265 14.91 28.53 0.84
CA THR A 265 16.21 27.85 0.96
C THR A 265 17.32 28.91 1.04
N ARG A 266 18.57 28.47 1.16
CA ARG A 266 19.74 29.35 1.18
C ARG A 266 20.58 29.15 -0.07
N VAL A 267 21.19 30.22 -0.54
CA VAL A 267 22.20 30.19 -1.60
C VAL A 267 23.41 29.38 -1.11
N ARG A 268 23.89 28.46 -1.94
CA ARG A 268 24.90 27.45 -1.56
C ARG A 268 26.27 27.73 -2.17
#